data_AF-A0AAV5T2J6-F1
#
_entry.id   AF-A0AAV5T2J6-F1
#
_cell.length_a   1.000
_cell.length_b   1.000
_cell.length_c   1.000
_cell.angle_alpha   90.00
_cell.angle_beta   90.00
_cell.angle_gamma   90.00
#
_symmetry.space_group_name_H-M   'P 1'
#
loop_
_entity.id
_entity.type
_entity.pdbx_description
1 polymer ?
#
loop_
_entity_poly.entity_id
_entity_poly.type
_entity_poly.pdbx_seq_one_letter_code
_entity_poly.pdbx_strand_id
1 'polypeptide(L)'
;MLISQHLQIVHFNLTSMLVADGALNCFTIFLRYLQIALETNTIYSPSPACFPRLLIIILRLMAYISVILLMGGILIERSLATYFVIDYENKRRWWISLTLTVIVFAASYVLSSQIIHGGINGVYFGIIVMAPMIISVLFFRLLLRHNERRLRRLNDMIERHSDTD
;
A
#
# COMPACT_ATOMS: atom_id res chain seq x y z
N MET A 1 26.00 6.70 13.48
CA MET A 1 25.96 6.58 12.00
C MET A 1 24.95 5.51 11.51
N LEU A 2 24.87 4.34 12.15
CA LEU A 2 23.92 3.24 11.86
C LEU A 2 22.43 3.64 11.80
N ILE A 3 21.97 4.53 12.70
CA ILE A 3 20.57 4.99 12.75
C ILE A 3 20.15 5.73 11.46
N SER A 4 21.07 6.46 10.82
CA SER A 4 20.81 7.18 9.58
C SER A 4 20.61 6.25 8.38
N GLN A 5 21.41 5.17 8.31
CA GLN A 5 21.30 4.17 7.24
C GLN A 5 20.00 3.35 7.35
N HIS A 6 19.58 3.01 8.57
CA HIS A 6 18.33 2.30 8.81
C HIS A 6 17.10 3.15 8.44
N LEU A 7 17.18 4.47 8.59
CA LEU A 7 16.14 5.38 8.11
C LEU A 7 16.10 5.36 6.56
N GLN A 8 17.25 5.49 5.90
CA GLN A 8 17.33 5.61 4.45
C GLN A 8 16.80 4.38 3.68
N ILE A 9 17.10 3.16 4.14
CA ILE A 9 16.68 1.93 3.44
C ILE A 9 15.16 1.76 3.49
N VAL A 10 14.56 2.02 4.65
CA VAL A 10 13.10 1.87 4.83
C VAL A 10 12.35 3.02 4.15
N HIS A 11 12.94 4.22 4.07
CA HIS A 11 12.40 5.31 3.27
C HIS A 11 12.38 4.96 1.78
N PHE A 12 13.42 4.33 1.24
CA PHE A 12 13.46 3.99 -0.19
C PHE A 12 12.35 3.01 -0.60
N ASN A 13 12.13 1.94 0.17
CA ASN A 13 11.05 0.98 -0.11
C ASN A 13 9.68 1.65 -0.07
N LEU A 14 9.40 2.42 0.98
CA LEU A 14 8.13 3.14 1.11
C LEU A 14 7.93 4.14 -0.03
N THR A 15 8.96 4.91 -0.40
CA THR A 15 8.91 5.83 -1.52
C THR A 15 8.62 5.08 -2.83
N SER A 16 9.22 3.91 -3.05
CA SER A 16 8.95 3.12 -4.25
C SER A 16 7.51 2.63 -4.34
N MET A 17 6.92 2.18 -3.23
CA MET A 17 5.50 1.77 -3.16
C MET A 17 4.59 2.97 -3.43
N LEU A 18 4.87 4.11 -2.78
CA LEU A 18 4.08 5.33 -2.94
C LEU A 18 4.15 5.88 -4.37
N VAL A 19 5.31 5.82 -5.02
CA VAL A 19 5.49 6.22 -6.42
C VAL A 19 4.71 5.30 -7.35
N ALA A 20 4.73 3.97 -7.12
CA ALA A 20 3.98 3.01 -7.92
C ALA A 20 2.47 3.24 -7.83
N ASP A 21 1.92 3.40 -6.62
CA ASP A 21 0.50 3.70 -6.44
C ASP A 21 0.13 5.12 -6.88
N GLY A 22 1.04 6.09 -6.74
CA GLY A 22 0.89 7.44 -7.29
C GLY A 22 0.75 7.41 -8.81
N ALA A 23 1.60 6.66 -9.50
CA ALA A 23 1.52 6.48 -10.95
C ALA A 23 0.19 5.80 -11.36
N LEU A 24 -0.26 4.80 -10.61
CA LEU A 24 -1.55 4.16 -10.83
C LEU A 24 -2.72 5.13 -10.66
N ASN A 25 -2.68 5.98 -9.64
CA ASN A 25 -3.72 7.00 -9.42
C ASN A 25 -3.74 8.04 -10.53
N CYS A 26 -2.58 8.49 -11.02
CA CYS A 26 -2.51 9.35 -12.20
C CYS A 26 -3.12 8.66 -13.43
N PHE A 27 -2.84 7.38 -13.63
CA PHE A 27 -3.43 6.59 -14.70
C PHE A 27 -4.96 6.47 -14.58
N THR A 28 -5.51 6.34 -13.37
CA THR A 28 -6.97 6.25 -13.19
C THR A 28 -7.70 7.56 -13.39
N ILE A 29 -7.04 8.70 -13.12
CA ILE A 29 -7.53 10.03 -13.49
C ILE A 29 -7.65 10.12 -15.01
N PHE A 30 -6.62 9.71 -15.74
CA PHE A 30 -6.67 9.65 -17.21
C PHE A 30 -7.82 8.75 -17.70
N LEU A 31 -7.97 7.56 -17.13
CA LEU A 31 -9.09 6.65 -17.45
C LEU A 31 -10.46 7.29 -17.16
N ARG A 32 -10.59 8.13 -16.14
CA ARG A 32 -11.84 8.87 -15.86
C ARG A 32 -12.17 9.85 -16.98
N TYR A 33 -11.18 10.61 -17.47
CA TYR A 33 -11.41 11.49 -18.62
C TYR A 33 -11.81 10.70 -19.86
N LEU A 34 -11.18 9.55 -20.11
CA LEU A 34 -11.56 8.67 -21.21
C LEU A 34 -13.00 8.13 -21.06
N GLN A 35 -13.39 7.74 -19.85
CA GLN A 35 -14.76 7.32 -19.55
C GLN A 35 -15.78 8.43 -19.83
N ILE A 36 -15.49 9.66 -19.40
CA ILE A 36 -16.36 10.82 -19.64
C ILE A 36 -16.51 11.06 -21.14
N ALA A 37 -15.42 11.03 -21.91
CA ALA A 37 -15.45 11.18 -23.37
C ALA A 37 -16.29 10.09 -24.08
N LEU A 38 -16.28 8.87 -23.53
CA LEU A 38 -17.12 7.76 -24.01
C LEU A 38 -18.60 7.91 -23.59
N GLU A 39 -18.87 8.53 -22.44
CA GLU A 39 -20.23 8.79 -21.95
C GLU A 39 -20.89 9.97 -22.68
N THR A 40 -20.11 10.99 -23.07
CA THR A 40 -20.57 12.13 -23.87
C THR A 40 -20.74 11.81 -25.36
N ASN A 41 -20.58 10.54 -25.76
CA ASN A 41 -20.59 10.09 -27.16
C ASN A 41 -19.60 10.84 -28.07
N THR A 42 -18.53 11.40 -27.50
CA THR A 42 -17.44 11.98 -28.30
C THR A 42 -16.71 10.88 -29.07
N ILE A 43 -16.66 9.68 -28.49
CA ILE A 43 -16.22 8.45 -29.14
C ILE A 43 -17.43 7.52 -29.22
N TYR A 44 -17.79 7.09 -30.43
CA TYR A 44 -18.95 6.24 -30.65
C TYR A 44 -18.74 4.85 -30.02
N SER A 45 -19.65 4.45 -29.13
CA SER A 45 -19.69 3.09 -28.55
C SER A 45 -21.08 2.51 -28.75
N PRO A 46 -21.22 1.33 -29.40
CA PRO A 46 -22.51 0.78 -29.79
C PRO A 46 -23.37 0.29 -28.61
N SER A 47 -22.76 0.03 -27.44
CA SER A 47 -23.48 -0.38 -26.23
C SER A 47 -22.84 0.19 -24.96
N PRO A 48 -23.63 0.62 -23.97
CA PRO A 48 -23.13 1.13 -22.70
C PRO A 48 -22.55 0.04 -21.78
N ALA A 49 -22.87 -1.23 -22.01
CA ALA A 49 -22.42 -2.36 -21.19
C ALA A 49 -21.25 -3.14 -21.81
N CYS A 50 -20.82 -2.78 -23.03
CA CYS A 50 -19.74 -3.47 -23.73
C CYS A 50 -18.37 -2.82 -23.49
N PHE A 51 -17.34 -3.56 -23.89
CA PHE A 51 -15.99 -3.06 -24.06
C PHE A 51 -16.01 -1.77 -24.89
N PRO A 52 -15.29 -0.69 -24.51
CA PRO A 52 -14.26 -0.59 -23.45
C PRO A 52 -14.77 -0.06 -22.09
N ARG A 53 -16.05 0.31 -21.94
CA ARG A 53 -16.54 1.04 -20.76
C ARG A 53 -16.46 0.21 -19.47
N LEU A 54 -16.83 -1.07 -19.53
CA LEU A 54 -16.75 -1.98 -18.38
C LEU A 54 -15.32 -2.15 -17.85
N LEU A 55 -14.35 -2.30 -18.77
CA LEU A 55 -12.94 -2.45 -18.39
C LEU A 55 -12.42 -1.21 -17.66
N ILE A 56 -12.80 -0.02 -18.12
CA ILE A 56 -12.41 1.25 -17.47
C ILE A 56 -12.96 1.31 -16.03
N ILE A 57 -14.21 0.87 -15.82
CA ILE A 57 -14.81 0.83 -14.48
C ILE A 57 -14.06 -0.17 -13.57
N ILE A 58 -13.74 -1.37 -14.07
CA ILE A 58 -12.96 -2.38 -13.33
C ILE A 58 -11.59 -1.83 -12.93
N LEU A 59 -10.86 -1.23 -13.87
CA LEU A 59 -9.51 -0.69 -13.62
C LEU A 59 -9.53 0.47 -12.62
N ARG A 60 -10.57 1.30 -12.63
CA ARG A 60 -10.75 2.37 -11.64
C ARG A 60 -11.06 1.82 -10.25
N LEU A 61 -11.98 0.85 -10.16
CA LEU A 61 -12.29 0.20 -8.89
C LEU A 61 -11.06 -0.51 -8.31
N MET A 62 -10.27 -1.15 -9.16
CA MET A 62 -9.00 -1.80 -8.79
C MET A 62 -8.03 -0.83 -8.12
N ALA A 63 -7.86 0.38 -8.67
CA ALA A 63 -6.97 1.36 -8.08
C ALA A 63 -7.47 1.88 -6.72
N TYR A 64 -8.79 2.07 -6.56
CA TYR A 64 -9.32 2.46 -5.25
C TYR A 64 -9.10 1.36 -4.20
N ILE A 65 -9.30 0.10 -4.57
CA ILE A 65 -9.06 -1.03 -3.67
C ILE A 65 -7.55 -1.19 -3.40
N SER A 66 -6.67 -0.97 -4.38
CA SER A 66 -5.21 -1.05 -4.17
C SER A 66 -4.73 -0.03 -3.15
N VAL A 67 -5.22 1.21 -3.19
CA VAL A 67 -4.88 2.23 -2.19
C VAL A 67 -5.30 1.81 -0.78
N ILE A 68 -6.46 1.18 -0.63
CA ILE A 68 -6.94 0.69 0.69
C ILE A 68 -6.04 -0.45 1.19
N LEU A 69 -5.71 -1.40 0.31
CA LEU A 69 -4.86 -2.55 0.66
C LEU A 69 -3.39 -2.16 0.84
N LEU A 70 -2.91 -1.10 0.19
CA LEU A 70 -1.56 -0.59 0.31
C LEU A 70 -1.21 -0.26 1.76
N MET A 71 -2.15 0.30 2.53
CA MET A 71 -1.91 0.62 3.93
C MET A 71 -1.56 -0.64 4.74
N GLY A 72 -2.27 -1.74 4.50
CA GLY A 72 -1.92 -3.04 5.08
C GLY A 72 -0.55 -3.52 4.60
N GLY A 73 -0.25 -3.33 3.32
CA GLY A 73 1.05 -3.70 2.75
C GLY A 73 2.23 -2.96 3.38
N ILE A 74 2.09 -1.64 3.58
CA ILE A 74 3.08 -0.80 4.26
C ILE A 74 3.30 -1.29 5.70
N LEU A 75 2.24 -1.69 6.41
CA LEU A 75 2.40 -2.21 7.78
C LEU A 75 3.13 -3.54 7.84
N ILE A 76 2.86 -4.42 6.88
CA ILE A 76 3.59 -5.69 6.77
C ILE A 76 5.06 -5.39 6.48
N GLU A 77 5.37 -4.51 5.53
CA GLU A 77 6.76 -4.10 5.24
C GLU A 77 7.46 -3.52 6.47
N ARG A 78 6.78 -2.63 7.22
CA ARG A 78 7.33 -1.99 8.43
C ARG A 78 7.50 -2.96 9.59
N SER A 79 6.61 -3.92 9.75
CA SER A 79 6.74 -4.96 10.77
C SER A 79 7.87 -5.94 10.46
N LEU A 80 8.01 -6.34 9.19
CA LEU A 80 9.14 -7.14 8.72
C LEU A 80 10.47 -6.42 8.90
N ALA A 81 10.55 -5.13 8.55
CA ALA A 81 11.75 -4.33 8.76
C ALA A 81 12.12 -4.20 10.25
N THR A 82 11.14 -4.14 11.15
CA THR A 82 11.37 -4.06 12.60
C THR A 82 11.81 -5.40 13.20
N TYR A 83 11.28 -6.52 12.67
CA TYR A 83 11.61 -7.87 13.15
C TYR A 83 12.97 -8.34 12.59
N PHE A 84 13.25 -8.11 11.32
CA PHE A 84 14.46 -8.56 10.62
C PHE A 84 15.51 -7.46 10.47
N VAL A 85 15.70 -6.61 11.48
CA VAL A 85 16.67 -5.48 11.45
C VAL A 85 18.08 -5.90 11.02
N ILE A 86 18.61 -6.94 11.67
CA ILE A 86 19.98 -7.45 11.44
C ILE A 86 20.14 -7.92 9.99
N ASP A 87 19.08 -8.50 9.44
CA ASP A 87 19.07 -9.07 8.09
C ASP A 87 18.88 -7.99 7.00
N TYR A 88 18.23 -6.87 7.37
CA TYR A 88 18.05 -5.68 6.53
C TYR A 88 19.33 -4.83 6.42
N GLU A 89 20.15 -4.79 7.47
CA GLU A 89 21.43 -4.05 7.45
C GLU A 89 22.44 -4.68 6.48
N ASN A 90 22.40 -6.00 6.31
CA ASN A 90 23.42 -6.72 5.55
C ASN A 90 23.11 -6.78 4.04
N LYS A 91 21.84 -6.72 3.62
CA LYS A 91 21.43 -6.78 2.20
C LYS A 91 20.21 -5.90 1.91
N ARG A 92 20.31 -5.05 0.88
CA ARG A 92 19.20 -4.24 0.37
C ARG A 92 18.18 -5.10 -0.39
N ARG A 93 17.04 -5.44 0.25
CA ARG A 93 16.00 -6.35 -0.29
C ARG A 93 14.80 -5.60 -0.90
N TRP A 94 15.02 -4.92 -2.02
CA TRP A 94 13.95 -4.24 -2.78
C TRP A 94 12.86 -5.22 -3.28
N TRP A 95 13.22 -6.49 -3.49
CA TRP A 95 12.30 -7.55 -3.89
C TRP A 95 11.13 -7.77 -2.93
N ILE A 96 11.30 -7.57 -1.62
CA ILE A 96 10.21 -7.75 -0.64
C ILE A 96 9.10 -6.75 -0.93
N SER A 97 9.45 -5.47 -1.01
CA SER A 97 8.50 -4.40 -1.35
C SER A 97 7.83 -4.65 -2.71
N LEU A 98 8.61 -5.06 -3.73
CA LEU A 98 8.06 -5.38 -5.05
C LEU A 98 7.03 -6.53 -5.00
N THR A 99 7.37 -7.66 -4.35
CA THR A 99 6.46 -8.80 -4.25
C THR A 99 5.17 -8.44 -3.53
N LEU A 100 5.26 -7.61 -2.50
CA LEU A 100 4.12 -7.16 -1.72
C LEU A 100 3.21 -6.24 -2.55
N THR A 101 3.79 -5.33 -3.32
CA THR A 101 3.07 -4.49 -4.27
C THR A 101 2.35 -5.34 -5.32
N VAL A 102 3.02 -6.33 -5.92
CA VAL A 102 2.40 -7.24 -6.91
C VAL A 102 1.23 -8.02 -6.31
N ILE A 103 1.37 -8.52 -5.08
CA ILE A 103 0.30 -9.23 -4.37
C ILE A 103 -0.90 -8.29 -4.13
N VAL A 104 -0.65 -7.06 -3.69
CA VAL A 104 -1.70 -6.04 -3.48
C VAL A 104 -2.42 -5.77 -4.80
N PHE A 105 -1.70 -5.58 -5.90
CA PHE A 105 -2.30 -5.37 -7.22
C PHE A 105 -3.15 -6.56 -7.68
N ALA A 106 -2.64 -7.77 -7.55
CA ALA A 106 -3.37 -8.98 -7.93
C ALA A 106 -4.65 -9.15 -7.09
N ALA A 107 -4.56 -8.96 -5.77
CA ALA A 107 -5.70 -9.02 -4.88
C ALA A 107 -6.75 -7.95 -5.22
N SER A 108 -6.33 -6.71 -5.48
CA SER A 108 -7.23 -5.64 -5.90
C SER A 108 -7.95 -5.95 -7.20
N TYR A 109 -7.25 -6.54 -8.17
CA TYR A 109 -7.86 -6.92 -9.45
C TYR A 109 -8.93 -8.00 -9.25
N VAL A 110 -8.62 -9.06 -8.50
CA VAL A 110 -9.55 -10.15 -8.20
C VAL A 110 -10.78 -9.60 -7.47
N LEU A 111 -10.61 -8.80 -6.43
CA LEU A 111 -11.72 -8.21 -5.67
C LEU A 111 -12.60 -7.31 -6.55
N SER A 112 -11.99 -6.46 -7.38
CA SER A 112 -12.73 -5.58 -8.29
C SER A 112 -13.56 -6.37 -9.29
N SER A 113 -13.00 -7.45 -9.84
CA SER A 113 -13.70 -8.34 -10.75
C SER A 113 -14.89 -9.02 -10.07
N GLN A 114 -14.72 -9.49 -8.83
CA GLN A 114 -15.77 -10.15 -8.06
C GLN A 114 -16.93 -9.20 -7.71
N ILE A 115 -16.63 -7.93 -7.38
CA ILE A 115 -17.65 -6.92 -7.09
C ILE A 115 -18.49 -6.62 -8.34
N ILE A 116 -17.85 -6.49 -9.51
CA ILE A 116 -18.52 -6.09 -10.75
C ILE A 116 -19.33 -7.23 -11.36
N HIS A 117 -18.85 -8.47 -11.27
CA HIS A 117 -19.62 -9.66 -11.69
C HIS A 117 -20.71 -10.07 -10.68
N GLY A 118 -20.87 -9.33 -9.57
CA GLY A 118 -21.91 -9.59 -8.57
C GLY A 118 -21.63 -10.76 -7.63
N GLY A 119 -20.39 -11.29 -7.62
CA GLY A 119 -19.99 -12.33 -6.68
C GLY A 119 -19.92 -11.84 -5.23
N ILE A 120 -19.68 -10.53 -5.03
CA ILE A 120 -19.68 -9.89 -3.72
C ILE A 120 -20.56 -8.64 -3.78
N ASN A 121 -21.46 -8.50 -2.81
CA ASN A 121 -22.24 -7.28 -2.68
C ASN A 121 -21.33 -6.14 -2.18
N GLY A 122 -21.18 -5.11 -3.01
CA GLY A 122 -20.27 -3.99 -2.79
C GLY A 122 -20.50 -3.21 -1.49
N VAL A 123 -21.74 -3.18 -0.98
CA VAL A 123 -22.05 -2.50 0.28
C VAL A 123 -21.43 -3.23 1.47
N TYR A 124 -21.60 -4.56 1.53
CA TYR A 124 -20.97 -5.38 2.58
C TYR A 124 -19.45 -5.34 2.47
N PHE A 125 -18.92 -5.39 1.24
CA PHE A 125 -17.49 -5.24 1.02
C PHE A 125 -16.96 -3.92 1.59
N GLY A 126 -17.65 -2.80 1.32
CA GLY A 126 -17.26 -1.48 1.83
C GLY A 126 -17.17 -1.43 3.35
N ILE A 127 -18.17 -1.99 4.05
CA ILE A 127 -18.17 -2.05 5.53
C ILE A 127 -17.00 -2.92 6.03
N ILE A 128 -16.80 -4.09 5.42
CA ILE A 128 -15.74 -5.02 5.81
C ILE A 128 -14.35 -4.40 5.58
N VAL A 129 -14.16 -3.63 4.51
CA VAL A 129 -12.88 -2.99 4.18
C VAL A 129 -12.48 -1.87 5.16
N MET A 130 -13.44 -1.31 5.90
CA MET A 130 -13.13 -0.31 6.94
C MET A 130 -12.45 -0.94 8.16
N ALA A 131 -12.77 -2.21 8.47
CA ALA A 131 -12.16 -2.92 9.60
C ALA A 131 -10.62 -3.03 9.50
N PRO A 132 -10.02 -3.50 8.38
CA PRO A 132 -8.56 -3.55 8.24
C PRO A 132 -7.93 -2.16 8.25
N MET A 133 -8.62 -1.08 7.84
CA MET A 133 -8.10 0.28 8.00
C MET A 133 -7.99 0.69 9.48
N ILE A 134 -9.02 0.42 10.28
CA ILE A 134 -8.98 0.70 11.73
C ILE A 134 -7.88 -0.13 12.41
N ILE A 135 -7.81 -1.44 12.09
CA ILE A 135 -6.78 -2.34 12.61
C ILE A 135 -5.38 -1.83 12.20
N SER A 136 -5.23 -1.39 10.96
CA SER A 136 -3.98 -0.85 10.44
C SER A 136 -3.51 0.37 11.24
N VAL A 137 -4.40 1.32 11.51
CA VAL A 137 -4.08 2.51 12.30
C VAL A 137 -3.69 2.14 13.74
N LEU A 138 -4.42 1.21 14.37
CA LEU A 138 -4.11 0.73 15.71
C LEU A 138 -2.74 0.05 15.75
N PHE A 139 -2.47 -0.83 14.80
CA PHE A 139 -1.21 -1.55 14.71
C PHE A 139 -0.03 -0.59 14.47
N PHE A 140 -0.20 0.41 13.61
CA PHE A 140 0.80 1.44 13.39
C PHE A 140 1.15 2.19 14.68
N ARG A 141 0.14 2.59 15.46
CA ARG A 141 0.35 3.27 16.76
C ARG A 141 1.08 2.37 17.77
N LEU A 142 0.75 1.09 17.81
CA LEU A 142 1.42 0.12 18.68
C LEU A 142 2.88 -0.07 18.27
N LEU A 143 3.15 -0.15 16.97
CA LEU A 143 4.49 -0.34 16.42
C LEU A 143 5.39 0.88 16.68
N LEU A 144 4.85 2.10 16.53
CA LEU A 144 5.54 3.33 16.91
C LEU A 144 5.91 3.35 18.39
N ARG A 145 4.95 3.06 19.28
CA ARG A 145 5.21 2.98 20.73
C ARG A 145 6.26 1.93 21.08
N HIS A 146 6.24 0.79 20.40
CA HIS A 146 7.23 -0.26 20.62
C HIS A 146 8.63 0.19 20.20
N ASN A 147 8.74 0.85 19.04
CA ASN A 147 10.01 1.38 18.54
C ASN A 147 10.57 2.49 19.42
N GLU A 148 9.73 3.42 19.91
CA GLU A 148 10.15 4.45 20.87
C GLU A 148 10.71 3.84 22.16
N ARG A 149 10.06 2.80 22.71
CA ARG A 149 10.56 2.11 23.91
C ARG A 149 11.87 1.37 23.67
N ARG A 150 12.08 0.85 22.47
CA ARG A 150 13.33 0.18 22.09
C ARG A 150 14.46 1.21 21.94
N LEU A 151 14.18 2.35 21.32
CA LEU A 151 15.13 3.47 21.16
C LEU A 151 15.56 4.06 22.50
N ARG A 152 14.62 4.27 23.44
CA ARG A 152 14.96 4.74 24.80
C ARG A 152 15.92 3.78 25.51
N ARG A 153 15.62 2.47 25.49
CA ARG A 153 16.50 1.45 26.07
C ARG A 153 17.90 1.44 25.45
N LEU A 154 18.01 1.68 24.14
CA LEU A 154 19.30 1.75 23.46
C LEU A 154 20.07 3.02 23.87
N ASN A 155 19.39 4.15 23.98
CA ASN A 155 19.99 5.42 24.42
C ASN A 155 20.51 5.32 25.86
N ASP A 156 19.72 4.76 26.78
CA ASP A 156 20.10 4.57 28.18
C ASP A 156 21.35 3.67 28.32
N MET A 157 21.53 2.67 27.45
CA MET A 157 22.72 1.81 27.45
C MET A 157 23.97 2.52 26.93
N ILE A 158 23.81 3.41 25.93
CA ILE A 158 24.92 4.20 25.37
C ILE A 158 25.39 5.24 26.40
N GLU A 159 24.47 5.95 27.05
CA GLU A 159 24.79 6.96 28.08
C GLU A 159 25.55 6.33 29.26
N ARG A 160 25.16 5.13 29.70
CA ARG A 160 25.91 4.40 30.72
C ARG A 160 27.33 4.01 30.30
N HIS A 161 27.54 3.68 29.03
CA HIS A 161 28.89 3.37 28.53
C HIS A 161 29.76 4.62 28.40
N SER A 162 29.19 5.76 27.97
CA SER A 162 29.96 7.01 27.90
C SER A 162 30.41 7.54 29.27
N ASP A 163 29.70 7.20 30.34
CA ASP A 163 30.07 7.59 31.71
C ASP A 163 31.18 6.70 32.31
N THR A 164 31.50 5.56 31.66
CA THR A 164 32.53 4.61 32.16
C THR A 164 33.90 4.78 31.49
N ASP A 165 33.99 5.55 30.42
CA ASP A 165 35.21 5.89 29.67
C ASP A 165 35.71 7.30 30.01
#